data_AF-A0A9W9ZJQ6-F1
#
_entry.id   AF-A0A9W9ZJQ6-F1
#
_cell.length_a   1.000
_cell.length_b   1.000
_cell.length_c   1.000
_cell.angle_alpha   90.00
_cell.angle_beta   90.00
_cell.angle_gamma   90.00
#
_symmetry.space_group_name_H-M   'P 1'
#
loop_
_entity.id
_entity.type
_entity.pdbx_description
1 polymer ?
#
loop_
_entity_poly.entity_id
_entity_poly.type
_entity_poly.pdbx_seq_one_letter_code
_entity_poly.pdbx_strand_id
1 'polypeptide(L)'
;MELGRVLIDEADANKMMDDLNMDPNKDGVITYREFVKLVSENKMKDIVHYLEKVHKTKPNKRTRDSSTAFLDPYEHIDFKPLFESLRDRIHLVTQLPKDMIWSSENMQYHEKQHYHCHYDSEDEDEKNFALLPSS
;
A
#
# COMPACT_ATOMS: atom_id res chain seq x y z
N MET A 1 -5.32 -1.63 -9.47
CA MET A 1 -5.66 -2.04 -8.09
C MET A 1 -4.39 -1.94 -7.30
N GLU A 2 -4.32 -1.07 -6.30
CA GLU A 2 -3.14 -1.03 -5.43
C GLU A 2 -3.11 -2.33 -4.61
N LEU A 3 -2.10 -3.15 -4.89
CA LEU A 3 -1.77 -4.33 -4.11
C LEU A 3 -1.36 -3.88 -2.69
N GLY A 4 -1.65 -4.69 -1.66
CA GLY A 4 -1.14 -4.44 -0.31
C GLY A 4 -1.94 -3.48 0.58
N ARG A 5 -3.25 -3.30 0.36
CA ARG A 5 -4.13 -2.49 1.25
C ARG A 5 -4.64 -3.22 2.50
N VAL A 6 -4.45 -4.53 2.56
CA VAL A 6 -4.93 -5.41 3.65
C VAL A 6 -3.81 -6.36 4.03
N LEU A 7 -3.53 -6.47 5.33
CA LEU A 7 -2.70 -7.54 5.86
C LEU A 7 -3.53 -8.81 6.04
N ILE A 8 -3.02 -9.89 5.46
CA ILE A 8 -3.58 -11.22 5.52
C ILE A 8 -2.61 -12.09 6.31
N ASP A 9 -3.09 -12.66 7.42
CA ASP A 9 -2.38 -13.72 8.13
C ASP A 9 -2.84 -15.09 7.63
N GLU A 10 -2.24 -16.15 8.16
CA GLU A 10 -2.57 -17.53 7.79
C GLU A 10 -4.05 -17.87 8.03
N ALA A 11 -4.65 -17.35 9.11
CA ALA A 11 -6.05 -17.60 9.42
C ALA A 11 -6.98 -16.90 8.43
N ASP A 12 -6.68 -15.66 8.04
CA ASP A 12 -7.43 -14.95 7.00
C ASP A 12 -7.27 -15.62 5.63
N ALA A 13 -6.07 -16.10 5.30
CA ALA A 13 -5.81 -16.83 4.06
C ALA A 13 -6.63 -18.13 3.98
N ASN A 14 -6.59 -18.95 5.03
CA ASN A 14 -7.36 -20.18 5.12
C ASN A 14 -8.87 -19.90 5.01
N LYS A 15 -9.35 -18.88 5.73
CA LYS A 15 -10.75 -18.46 5.65
C LYS A 15 -11.15 -18.01 4.25
N MET A 16 -10.30 -17.28 3.55
CA MET A 16 -10.55 -16.87 2.16
C MET A 16 -10.58 -18.08 1.22
N MET A 17 -9.65 -19.02 1.38
CA MET A 17 -9.61 -20.25 0.58
C MET A 17 -10.89 -21.07 0.74
N ASP A 18 -11.38 -21.19 1.98
CA ASP A 18 -12.65 -21.85 2.28
C ASP A 18 -13.85 -21.08 1.71
N ASP A 19 -13.97 -19.78 2.00
CA ASP A 19 -15.09 -18.94 1.59
C ASP A 19 -15.25 -18.88 0.05
N LEU A 20 -14.15 -18.94 -0.69
CA LEU A 20 -14.12 -18.85 -2.15
C LEU A 20 -14.01 -20.21 -2.86
N ASN A 21 -13.97 -21.31 -2.09
CA ASN A 21 -13.77 -22.68 -2.56
C ASN A 21 -12.55 -22.80 -3.49
N MET A 22 -11.41 -22.26 -3.03
CA MET A 22 -10.17 -22.21 -3.80
C MET A 22 -9.40 -23.52 -3.79
N ASP A 23 -9.57 -24.29 -2.72
CA ASP A 23 -9.06 -25.66 -2.57
C ASP A 23 -10.26 -26.63 -2.46
N PRO A 24 -10.76 -27.17 -3.60
CA PRO A 24 -11.90 -28.07 -3.60
C PRO A 24 -11.61 -29.41 -2.92
N ASN A 25 -10.34 -29.83 -2.89
CA ASN A 25 -9.94 -31.14 -2.39
C ASN A 25 -9.59 -31.11 -0.88
N LYS A 26 -9.33 -29.90 -0.34
CA LYS A 26 -9.06 -29.59 1.08
C LYS A 26 -7.78 -30.25 1.61
N ASP A 27 -6.78 -30.42 0.76
CA ASP A 27 -5.46 -30.91 1.14
C ASP A 27 -4.50 -29.80 1.62
N GLY A 28 -4.94 -28.53 1.53
CA GLY A 28 -4.18 -27.36 1.94
C GLY A 28 -3.12 -26.91 0.92
N VAL A 29 -3.10 -27.51 -0.27
CA VAL A 29 -2.13 -27.24 -1.33
C VAL A 29 -2.85 -26.93 -2.64
N ILE A 30 -2.68 -25.71 -3.15
CA ILE A 30 -3.19 -25.36 -4.47
C ILE A 30 -2.31 -25.98 -5.54
N THR A 31 -2.79 -27.05 -6.18
CA THR A 31 -2.10 -27.65 -7.33
C THR A 31 -2.14 -26.71 -8.53
N TYR A 32 -1.25 -26.91 -9.50
CA TYR A 32 -1.25 -26.12 -10.75
C TYR A 32 -2.62 -26.15 -11.46
N ARG A 33 -3.32 -27.29 -11.44
CA ARG A 33 -4.65 -27.43 -12.07
C ARG A 33 -5.73 -26.62 -11.34
N GLU A 34 -5.66 -26.56 -10.02
CA GLU A 34 -6.54 -25.70 -9.23
C GLU A 34 -6.21 -24.24 -9.46
N PHE A 35 -4.92 -23.87 -9.44
CA PHE A 35 -4.44 -22.53 -9.74
C PHE A 35 -4.96 -22.01 -11.10
N VAL A 36 -4.85 -22.79 -12.18
CA VAL A 36 -5.37 -22.37 -13.50
C VAL A 36 -6.87 -22.06 -13.47
N LYS A 37 -7.67 -22.77 -12.65
CA LYS A 37 -9.09 -22.45 -12.46
C LYS A 37 -9.30 -21.16 -11.66
N LEU A 38 -8.41 -20.87 -10.70
CA LEU A 38 -8.43 -19.64 -9.91
C LEU A 38 -8.11 -18.40 -10.74
N VAL A 39 -7.23 -18.54 -11.74
CA VAL A 39 -6.85 -17.43 -12.66
C VAL A 39 -7.96 -17.13 -13.68
N SER A 40 -9.07 -17.86 -13.68
CA SER A 40 -10.24 -17.47 -14.48
C SER A 40 -10.77 -16.08 -14.06
N GLU A 41 -11.20 -15.27 -15.03
CA GLU A 41 -11.62 -13.89 -14.77
C GLU A 41 -12.69 -13.75 -13.68
N ASN A 42 -13.60 -14.71 -13.57
CA ASN A 42 -14.66 -14.70 -12.57
C ASN A 42 -14.12 -14.91 -11.15
N LYS A 43 -13.18 -15.84 -10.98
CA LYS A 43 -12.64 -16.16 -9.65
C LYS A 43 -11.68 -15.07 -9.16
N MET A 44 -10.92 -14.44 -10.06
CA MET A 44 -10.13 -13.26 -9.71
C MET A 44 -11.01 -12.10 -9.22
N LYS A 45 -12.17 -11.85 -9.83
CA LYS A 45 -13.14 -10.85 -9.34
C LYS A 45 -13.66 -11.18 -7.95
N ASP A 46 -13.93 -12.46 -7.66
CA ASP A 46 -14.35 -12.89 -6.33
C ASP A 46 -13.30 -12.59 -5.25
N ILE A 47 -12.02 -12.90 -5.53
CA ILE A 47 -10.89 -12.64 -4.62
C ILE A 47 -10.76 -11.15 -4.33
N VAL A 48 -10.84 -10.33 -5.37
CA VAL A 48 -10.74 -8.86 -5.26
C VAL A 48 -11.88 -8.32 -4.40
N HIS A 49 -13.11 -8.76 -4.68
CA HIS A 49 -14.28 -8.33 -3.91
C HIS A 49 -14.17 -8.75 -2.44
N TYR A 50 -13.61 -9.95 -2.17
CA TYR A 50 -13.34 -10.41 -0.82
C TYR A 50 -12.39 -9.46 -0.08
N LEU A 51 -11.24 -9.15 -0.69
CA LEU A 51 -10.24 -8.25 -0.10
C LEU A 51 -10.77 -6.83 0.10
N GLU A 52 -11.56 -6.31 -0.83
CA GLU A 52 -12.24 -5.02 -0.67
C GLU A 52 -13.22 -5.02 0.50
N LYS A 53 -13.97 -6.11 0.68
CA LYS A 53 -14.89 -6.27 1.82
C LYS A 53 -14.12 -6.27 3.13
N VAL A 54 -12.99 -6.99 3.20
CA VAL A 54 -12.12 -6.98 4.39
C VAL A 54 -11.61 -5.57 4.67
N HIS A 55 -11.08 -4.87 3.66
CA HIS A 55 -10.60 -3.49 3.80
C HIS A 55 -11.67 -2.53 4.34
N LYS A 56 -12.91 -2.65 3.88
CA LYS A 56 -14.03 -1.80 4.31
C LYS A 56 -14.51 -2.12 5.73
N THR A 57 -14.49 -3.39 6.12
CA THR A 57 -15.16 -3.86 7.36
C THR A 57 -14.21 -4.14 8.53
N LYS A 58 -12.91 -4.32 8.28
CA LYS A 58 -11.90 -4.61 9.31
C LYS A 58 -10.78 -3.56 9.28
N PRO A 59 -10.95 -2.40 9.96
CA PRO A 59 -9.93 -1.35 10.00
C PRO A 59 -8.56 -1.85 10.49
N ASN A 60 -8.55 -2.71 11.51
CA ASN A 60 -7.34 -3.35 12.07
C ASN A 60 -6.57 -4.25 11.07
N LYS A 61 -7.17 -4.61 9.94
CA LYS A 61 -6.52 -5.38 8.88
C LYS A 61 -6.02 -4.49 7.74
N ARG A 62 -6.33 -3.20 7.74
CA ARG A 62 -5.74 -2.26 6.76
C ARG A 62 -4.25 -2.12 7.03
N THR A 63 -3.45 -2.07 5.97
CA THR A 63 -2.00 -1.84 6.10
C THR A 63 -1.70 -0.52 6.80
N ARG A 64 -2.56 0.48 6.56
CA ARG A 64 -2.56 1.80 7.20
C ARG A 64 -3.98 2.17 7.59
N ASP A 65 -4.19 2.57 8.83
CA ASP A 65 -5.45 3.14 9.30
C ASP A 65 -5.17 4.48 9.98
N SER A 66 -5.21 5.55 9.17
CA SER A 66 -4.94 6.92 9.61
C SER A 66 -5.61 7.93 8.70
N SER A 67 -6.10 9.02 9.27
CA SER A 67 -6.46 10.21 8.49
C SER A 67 -5.19 10.97 8.12
N THR A 68 -5.17 11.53 6.90
CA THR A 68 -3.99 12.21 6.37
C THR A 68 -4.36 13.56 5.75
N ALA A 69 -3.54 14.57 5.98
CA ALA A 69 -3.60 15.84 5.29
C ALA A 69 -2.20 16.21 4.77
N PHE A 70 -2.14 16.85 3.61
CA PHE A 70 -0.91 17.45 3.09
C PHE A 70 -0.98 18.95 3.30
N LEU A 71 0.12 19.53 3.77
CA LEU A 71 0.24 20.95 3.97
C LEU A 71 1.08 21.53 2.83
N ASP A 72 0.40 22.23 1.91
CA ASP A 72 1.06 22.87 0.77
C ASP A 72 1.47 24.31 1.13
N PRO A 73 2.77 24.66 1.07
CA PRO A 73 3.24 26.02 1.32
C PRO A 73 2.66 27.09 0.38
N TYR A 74 2.20 26.70 -0.83
CA TYR A 74 1.58 27.59 -1.80
C TYR A 74 0.11 27.87 -1.48
N GLU A 75 -0.58 26.93 -0.83
CA GLU A 75 -1.97 27.11 -0.37
C GLU A 75 -2.02 27.81 1.01
N HIS A 76 -0.93 27.75 1.78
CA HIS A 76 -0.82 28.32 3.12
C HIS A 76 0.25 29.42 3.20
N ILE A 77 0.10 30.45 2.36
CA ILE A 77 1.10 31.53 2.17
C ILE A 77 1.50 32.21 3.48
N ASP A 78 0.55 32.43 4.40
CA ASP A 78 0.83 33.06 5.70
C ASP A 78 1.81 32.25 6.56
N PHE A 79 1.90 30.93 6.32
CA PHE A 79 2.80 30.01 6.99
C PHE A 79 4.08 29.73 6.20
N LYS A 80 4.28 30.36 5.03
CA LYS A 80 5.49 30.18 4.22
C LYS A 80 6.79 30.37 5.02
N PRO A 81 6.94 31.38 5.90
CA PRO A 81 8.15 31.52 6.72
C PRO A 81 8.41 30.30 7.63
N LEU A 82 7.35 29.66 8.14
CA LEU A 82 7.46 28.45 8.95
C LEU A 82 7.92 27.25 8.12
N PHE A 83 7.37 27.05 6.92
CA PHE A 83 7.79 25.97 6.01
C PHE A 83 9.24 26.12 5.56
N GLU A 84 9.68 27.33 5.21
CA GLU A 84 11.08 27.61 4.87
C GLU A 84 12.01 27.32 6.05
N SER A 85 11.65 27.76 7.25
CA SER A 85 12.41 27.46 8.48
C SER A 85 12.50 25.96 8.79
N LEU A 86 11.44 25.20 8.48
CA LEU A 86 11.45 23.74 8.61
C LEU A 86 12.39 23.08 7.58
N ARG A 87 12.30 23.48 6.31
CA ARG A 87 13.17 22.98 5.23
C ARG A 87 14.64 23.29 5.47
N ASP A 88 14.96 24.49 5.94
CA ASP A 88 16.33 24.86 6.33
C ASP A 88 16.88 23.97 7.45
N ARG A 89 16.05 23.63 8.46
CA ARG A 89 16.45 22.70 9.52
C ARG A 89 16.67 21.28 9.00
N ILE A 90 15.81 20.80 8.11
CA ILE A 90 15.99 19.49 7.46
C ILE A 90 17.30 19.46 6.67
N HIS A 91 17.60 20.52 5.92
CA HIS A 91 18.88 20.67 5.21
C HIS A 91 20.08 20.59 6.17
N LEU A 92 20.04 21.31 7.30
CA LEU A 92 21.12 21.28 8.29
C LEU A 92 21.32 19.91 8.94
N VAL A 93 20.26 19.15 9.18
CA VAL A 93 20.37 17.82 9.82
C VAL A 93 20.81 16.76 8.82
N THR A 94 20.25 16.77 7.62
CA THR A 94 20.48 15.75 6.59
C THR A 94 21.73 16.01 5.76
N GLN A 95 22.20 17.27 5.72
CA GLN A 95 23.30 17.75 4.86
C GLN A 95 23.04 17.54 3.37
N LEU A 96 21.78 17.32 2.99
CA LEU A 96 21.37 17.14 1.60
C LEU A 96 21.27 18.49 0.87
N PRO A 97 21.55 18.57 -0.44
CA PRO A 97 21.43 19.82 -1.19
C PRO A 97 20.05 20.45 -1.06
N LYS A 98 19.99 21.78 -0.91
CA LYS A 98 18.72 22.51 -0.77
C LYS A 98 17.76 22.18 -1.90
N ASP A 99 18.22 22.16 -3.15
CA ASP A 99 17.34 21.89 -4.28
C ASP A 99 16.61 20.55 -4.15
N MET A 100 17.27 19.52 -3.60
CA MET A 100 16.65 18.21 -3.36
C MET A 100 15.57 18.28 -2.27
N ILE A 101 15.83 19.01 -1.19
CA ILE A 101 14.86 19.20 -0.10
C ILE A 101 13.65 20.04 -0.55
N TRP A 102 13.86 21.06 -1.39
CA TRP A 102 12.78 21.93 -1.89
C TRP A 102 11.97 21.29 -3.01
N SER A 103 12.55 20.31 -3.72
CA SER A 103 11.83 19.48 -4.69
C SER A 103 11.17 18.25 -4.08
N SER A 104 11.36 18.00 -2.78
CA SER A 104 10.76 16.86 -2.08
C SER A 104 9.25 17.05 -1.86
N GLU A 105 8.58 15.97 -1.52
CA GLU A 105 7.14 15.97 -1.22
C GLU A 105 6.75 16.95 -0.11
N ASN A 106 5.51 17.41 -0.16
CA ASN A 106 4.94 18.31 0.85
C ASN A 106 4.79 17.61 2.21
N MET A 107 4.78 18.41 3.27
CA MET A 107 4.67 17.90 4.64
C MET A 107 3.32 17.18 4.84
N GLN A 108 3.38 15.98 5.40
CA GLN A 108 2.23 15.13 5.65
C GLN A 108 1.89 15.08 7.15
N TYR A 109 0.62 15.33 7.50
CA TYR A 109 0.09 15.20 8.86
C TYR A 109 -0.75 13.92 9.00
N HIS A 110 -0.65 13.26 10.16
CA HIS A 110 -1.37 12.02 10.45
C HIS A 110 -2.10 12.06 11.79
N GLU A 111 -3.37 11.63 11.77
CA GLU A 111 -4.13 11.27 12.96
C GLU A 111 -4.24 9.74 13.04
N LYS A 112 -3.82 9.14 14.16
CA LYS A 112 -3.38 7.73 14.19
C LYS A 112 -4.41 6.75 14.78
N GLN A 113 -4.54 5.58 14.12
CA GLN A 113 -4.83 4.31 14.79
C GLN A 113 -3.63 3.34 14.67
N HIS A 114 -3.23 2.91 13.47
CA HIS A 114 -2.00 2.11 13.26
C HIS A 114 -1.41 2.22 11.83
N TYR A 115 -0.14 1.83 11.69
CA TYR A 115 0.52 1.67 10.41
C TYR A 115 1.51 0.50 10.50
N HIS A 116 1.32 -0.52 9.66
CA HIS A 116 2.20 -1.67 9.61
C HIS A 116 3.55 -1.34 8.94
N CYS A 117 4.57 -2.14 9.25
CA CYS A 117 5.92 -1.94 8.73
C CYS A 117 5.93 -2.04 7.19
N HIS A 118 6.54 -1.05 6.55
CA HIS A 118 6.67 -0.94 5.10
C HIS A 118 7.94 -0.15 4.77
N TYR A 119 8.32 -0.17 3.50
CA TYR A 119 9.30 0.76 2.95
C TYR A 119 8.58 1.94 2.31
N ASP A 120 9.13 3.15 2.48
CA ASP A 120 8.58 4.37 1.87
C ASP A 120 8.95 4.50 0.37
N SER A 121 9.82 3.63 -0.13
CA SER A 121 10.27 3.59 -1.53
C SER A 121 10.00 2.23 -2.15
N GLU A 122 9.67 2.25 -3.44
CA GLU A 122 9.52 1.03 -4.26
C GLU A 122 10.88 0.39 -4.55
N ASP A 123 10.88 -0.91 -4.79
CA ASP A 123 12.07 -1.63 -5.26
C ASP A 123 12.32 -1.33 -6.76
N GLU A 124 13.56 -1.00 -7.13
CA GLU A 124 13.92 -0.69 -8.51
C GLU A 124 13.84 -1.92 -9.42
N ASP A 125 14.06 -3.12 -8.88
CA ASP A 125 14.03 -4.37 -9.66
C ASP A 125 12.59 -4.77 -10.06
N GLU A 126 11.59 -4.42 -9.24
CA GLU A 126 10.17 -4.68 -9.57
C GLU A 126 9.69 -3.86 -10.78
N LYS A 127 10.28 -2.68 -11.03
CA LYS A 127 9.96 -1.84 -12.20
C LYS A 127 10.31 -2.51 -13.54
N ASN A 128 11.35 -3.35 -13.55
CA ASN A 128 11.83 -3.98 -14.79
C ASN A 128 10.97 -5.15 -15.26
N PHE A 129 10.25 -5.83 -14.36
CA PHE A 129 9.34 -6.92 -14.73
C PHE A 129 7.97 -6.42 -15.25
N ALA A 130 7.52 -5.24 -14.81
CA ALA A 130 6.25 -4.64 -15.25
C ALA A 130 6.28 -4.07 -16.69
N LEU A 131 7.46 -3.98 -17.31
CA LEU A 131 7.67 -3.45 -18.66
C LEU A 131 7.90 -4.53 -19.72
N LEU A 132 7.86 -5.81 -19.37
CA LEU A 132 7.93 -6.88 -20.37
C LEU A 132 6.64 -6.88 -21.20
N PRO A 133 6.71 -6.70 -22.53
CA PRO A 133 5.53 -6.76 -23.37
C PRO A 133 4.93 -8.17 -23.26
N SER A 134 3.63 -8.23 -23.00
CA SER A 134 2.85 -9.45 -23.08
C SER A 134 2.98 -10.05 -24.49
N SER A 135 3.83 -11.07 -24.62
CA SER A 135 4.02 -11.88 -25.81
C SER A 135 2.87 -12.85 -26.03
#